data_AF-A0A3R7D2G2-F1
#
_entry.id   AF-A0A3R7D2G2-F1
#
_cell.length_a   1.000
_cell.length_b   1.000
_cell.length_c   1.000
_cell.angle_alpha   90.00
_cell.angle_beta   90.00
_cell.angle_gamma   90.00
#
_symmetry.space_group_name_H-M   'P 1'
#
loop_
_entity.id
_entity.type
_entity.pdbx_description
1 polymer ?
#
loop_
_entity_poly.entity_id
_entity_poly.type
_entity_poly.pdbx_seq_one_letter_code
_entity_poly.pdbx_strand_id
1 'polypeptide(L)'
;MAVLFVDFLAQMAFLSFVSEDLHRFEFYLRLVWAISATCMTLYVFDMVLRLGSLRGAVLQSFAAILDFLVLVALLVCLYFRYYNLEVVFWWTMASFILTALHVVLKPKTRVFSKKFHKFRAGFEKIHISVASVRASLYKIPGMVADDILTLDRKLTQIAGNADGAMSRTKLMTFLELALVYRPKECSVSEFLGYLRDVDASTYSYGAVDVVTSTLRHWAGQTCDLIMVVLVVCMNASINPLQALFLNLLADQAFIKSPTMDQDTALVYGVVGLLALCIPFALAHDRYFQSKMISKATAQLQCSLLQTILSQPTSFFAARSDGDLNNLFGSDLARVNGLWQAVFWNLINPLVSILFGFGYLLYSQPPLGLLSFAFAFVLVTSGPQGYAAKQSKAFGSQNAYVASDFANAISCQKVVRAYALQPTLLSKFRAVVDTLQSAQFRKDFWSGIVQIYVESAMYIFVAVMTASLAIQVRQGKITSGQFFAFVTMLARVSSPVTILGGFMRVAIGNASSLQRLDMLLALPATQAVSPTATTTMPPMKSSVTFENVSFQYKKGGANVLNKLSATIPKGI
;
A
#
# COMPACT_ATOMS: atom_id res chain seq x y z
N MET A 1 14.24 3.07 19.62
CA MET A 1 13.07 2.28 19.19
C MET A 1 12.90 1.05 20.06
N ALA A 2 13.84 0.09 20.09
CA ALA A 2 13.73 -1.06 20.99
C ALA A 2 13.53 -0.65 22.47
N VAL A 3 14.35 0.28 22.98
CA VAL A 3 14.21 0.81 24.35
C VAL A 3 12.83 1.44 24.61
N LEU A 4 12.35 2.29 23.68
CA LEU A 4 11.02 2.91 23.78
C LEU A 4 9.88 1.88 23.70
N PHE A 5 10.06 0.80 22.93
CA PHE A 5 9.07 -0.28 22.83
C PHE A 5 9.03 -1.13 24.10
N VAL A 6 10.18 -1.39 24.72
CA VAL A 6 10.27 -2.07 26.03
C VAL A 6 9.62 -1.21 27.11
N ASP A 7 9.90 0.09 27.15
CA ASP A 7 9.26 1.03 28.08
C ASP A 7 7.75 1.10 27.86
N PHE A 8 7.31 1.15 26.60
CA PHE A 8 5.90 1.09 26.22
C PHE A 8 5.20 -0.17 26.73
N LEU A 9 5.80 -1.36 26.57
CA LEU A 9 5.25 -2.62 27.09
C LEU A 9 5.23 -2.65 28.62
N ALA A 10 6.26 -2.12 29.28
CA ALA A 10 6.31 -2.06 30.73
C ALA A 10 5.24 -1.12 31.31
N GLN A 11 5.03 0.05 30.68
CA GLN A 11 3.97 0.98 31.01
C GLN A 11 2.58 0.38 30.74
N MET A 12 2.42 -0.36 29.65
CA MET A 12 1.18 -1.07 29.32
C MET A 12 0.81 -2.10 30.38
N ALA A 13 1.78 -2.94 30.78
CA ALA A 13 1.59 -3.90 31.84
C ALA A 13 1.20 -3.21 33.16
N PHE A 14 1.85 -2.08 33.47
CA PHE A 14 1.51 -1.31 34.67
C PHE A 14 0.09 -0.71 34.64
N LEU A 15 -0.30 -0.04 33.56
CA LEU A 15 -1.64 0.51 33.37
C LEU A 15 -2.72 -0.57 33.42
N SER A 16 -2.36 -1.77 32.97
CA SER A 16 -3.21 -2.97 33.07
C SER A 16 -3.39 -3.39 34.55
N PHE A 17 -2.35 -3.33 35.38
CA PHE A 17 -2.45 -3.82 36.77
C PHE A 17 -2.95 -2.80 37.80
N VAL A 18 -2.92 -1.51 37.49
CA VAL A 18 -3.22 -0.45 38.46
C VAL A 18 -4.67 -0.03 38.35
N SER A 19 -5.42 -0.25 39.42
CA SER A 19 -6.64 0.52 39.71
C SER A 19 -6.32 1.53 40.81
N GLU A 20 -7.16 2.55 40.97
CA GLU A 20 -6.99 3.68 41.91
C GLU A 20 -6.62 3.32 43.37
N ASP A 21 -6.80 2.07 43.81
CA ASP A 21 -6.33 1.60 45.13
C ASP A 21 -4.85 1.19 45.10
N LEU A 22 -3.97 2.19 45.18
CA LEU A 22 -2.52 2.06 45.04
C LEU A 22 -1.81 1.21 46.13
N HIS A 23 -2.46 0.92 47.26
CA HIS A 23 -1.75 0.40 48.44
C HIS A 23 -1.31 -1.06 48.38
N ARG A 24 -1.87 -1.91 47.51
CA ARG A 24 -1.49 -3.34 47.43
C ARG A 24 -0.44 -3.68 46.36
N PHE A 25 -0.01 -2.72 45.53
CA PHE A 25 0.87 -2.95 44.39
C PHE A 25 2.15 -2.08 44.37
N GLU A 26 2.58 -1.59 45.54
CA GLU A 26 3.78 -0.73 45.68
C GLU A 26 5.04 -1.32 45.02
N PHE A 27 5.24 -2.64 45.13
CA PHE A 27 6.37 -3.34 44.50
C PHE A 27 6.36 -3.19 42.97
N TYR A 28 5.21 -3.37 42.33
CA TYR A 28 5.06 -3.23 40.89
C TYR A 28 5.22 -1.77 40.43
N LEU A 29 4.79 -0.82 41.27
CA LEU A 29 5.00 0.60 41.06
C LEU A 29 6.49 0.95 41.00
N ARG A 30 7.27 0.43 41.95
CA ARG A 30 8.73 0.61 41.99
C ARG A 30 9.44 -0.12 40.84
N LEU A 31 9.00 -1.32 40.49
CA LEU A 31 9.57 -2.10 39.38
C LEU A 31 9.39 -1.38 38.04
N VAL A 32 8.17 -0.91 37.74
CA VAL A 32 7.89 -0.24 36.46
C VAL A 32 8.57 1.12 36.43
N TRP A 33 8.59 1.84 37.55
CA TRP A 33 9.39 3.06 37.65
C TRP A 33 10.86 2.79 37.38
N ALA A 34 11.46 1.73 37.95
CA ALA A 34 12.85 1.37 37.70
C ALA A 34 13.11 1.01 36.23
N ILE A 35 12.21 0.25 35.59
CA ILE A 35 12.30 -0.08 34.16
C ILE A 35 12.20 1.19 33.31
N SER A 36 11.20 2.04 33.55
CA SER A 36 11.02 3.28 32.80
C SER A 36 12.17 4.26 33.02
N ALA A 37 12.68 4.39 34.26
CA ALA A 37 13.84 5.20 34.57
C ALA A 37 15.10 4.70 33.84
N THR A 38 15.33 3.37 33.84
CA THR A 38 16.45 2.75 33.10
C THR A 38 16.33 2.95 31.59
N CYS A 39 15.12 2.84 31.05
CA CYS A 39 14.88 3.11 29.63
C CYS A 39 15.10 4.60 29.29
N MET A 40 14.67 5.51 30.17
CA MET A 40 14.89 6.94 29.99
C MET A 40 16.36 7.34 30.11
N THR A 41 17.14 6.76 31.03
CA THR A 41 18.58 7.04 31.12
C THR A 41 19.33 6.57 29.88
N LEU A 42 19.04 5.37 29.37
CA LEU A 42 19.58 4.89 28.10
C LEU A 42 19.16 5.79 26.93
N TYR A 43 17.93 6.32 26.97
CA TYR A 43 17.41 7.19 25.92
C TYR A 43 18.06 8.58 25.94
N VAL A 44 18.22 9.18 27.13
CA VAL A 44 18.97 10.43 27.33
C VAL A 44 20.41 10.23 26.89
N PHE A 45 21.06 9.11 27.23
CA PHE A 45 22.42 8.82 26.80
C PHE A 45 22.57 8.72 25.28
N ASP A 46 21.69 7.97 24.60
CA ASP A 46 21.65 7.88 23.13
C ASP A 46 21.31 9.23 22.48
N MET A 47 20.53 10.09 23.15
CA MET A 47 20.25 11.45 22.69
C MET A 47 21.48 12.36 22.86
N VAL A 48 22.18 12.30 23.99
CA VAL A 48 23.41 13.06 24.26
C VAL A 48 24.52 12.66 23.29
N LEU A 49 24.71 11.36 23.03
CA LEU A 49 25.66 10.88 22.01
C LEU A 49 25.31 11.41 20.61
N ARG A 50 24.02 11.49 20.28
CA ARG A 50 23.55 12.07 19.01
C ARG A 50 23.75 13.57 18.93
N LEU A 51 23.49 14.30 20.01
CA LEU A 51 23.75 15.74 20.13
C LEU A 51 25.25 16.04 19.99
N GLY A 52 26.10 15.24 20.65
CA GLY A 52 27.55 15.38 20.60
C GLY A 52 28.15 15.08 19.22
N SER A 53 27.58 14.13 18.47
CA SER A 53 28.03 13.77 17.11
C SER A 53 27.55 14.73 16.02
N LEU A 54 26.51 15.53 16.25
CA LEU A 54 25.87 16.38 15.22
C LEU A 54 26.25 17.88 15.27
N ARG A 55 27.28 18.28 16.03
CA ARG A 55 27.85 19.67 16.06
C ARG A 55 26.81 20.78 15.79
N GLY A 56 25.79 20.89 16.64
CA GLY A 56 24.88 22.06 16.63
C GLY A 56 23.71 22.04 15.63
N ALA A 57 23.52 20.99 14.83
CA ALA A 57 22.41 20.93 13.87
C ALA A 57 21.00 20.67 14.48
N VAL A 58 20.89 20.57 15.81
CA VAL A 58 19.65 20.20 16.51
C VAL A 58 18.53 21.23 16.35
N LEU A 59 18.87 22.51 16.17
CA LEU A 59 17.90 23.58 15.96
C LEU A 59 17.46 23.74 14.49
N GLN A 60 18.07 23.02 13.54
CA GLN A 60 17.73 23.14 12.12
C GLN A 60 16.71 22.11 11.63
N SER A 61 16.45 21.05 12.40
CA SER A 61 15.53 19.98 12.02
C SER A 61 14.34 19.91 12.97
N PHE A 62 13.14 20.15 12.44
CA PHE A 62 11.87 20.03 13.17
C PHE A 62 11.74 18.68 13.91
N ALA A 63 12.27 17.59 13.33
CA ALA A 63 12.25 16.27 13.94
C ALA A 63 13.14 16.16 15.20
N ALA A 64 14.28 16.86 15.25
CA ALA A 64 15.16 16.85 16.41
C ALA A 64 14.59 17.68 17.56
N ILE A 65 13.93 18.80 17.24
CA ILE A 65 13.19 19.63 18.20
C ILE A 65 12.02 18.83 18.80
N LEU A 66 11.24 18.14 17.95
CA LEU A 66 10.14 17.28 18.40
C LEU A 66 10.65 16.14 19.31
N ASP A 67 11.74 15.46 18.93
CA ASP A 67 12.34 14.39 19.74
C ASP A 67 12.78 14.90 21.14
N PHE A 68 13.34 16.12 21.21
CA PHE A 68 13.73 16.76 22.48
C PHE A 68 12.52 17.15 23.33
N LEU A 69 11.52 17.80 22.72
CA LEU A 69 10.33 18.26 23.41
C LEU A 69 9.56 17.08 24.03
N VAL A 70 9.45 15.97 23.29
CA VAL A 70 8.82 14.76 23.82
C VAL A 70 9.68 14.08 24.90
N LEU A 71 11.02 14.11 24.79
CA LEU A 71 11.89 13.60 25.86
C LEU A 71 11.71 14.40 27.16
N VAL A 72 11.65 15.74 27.06
CA VAL A 72 11.38 16.61 28.20
C VAL A 72 10.00 16.30 28.79
N ALA A 73 8.96 16.17 27.96
CA ALA A 73 7.62 15.82 28.41
C ALA A 73 7.58 14.45 29.14
N LEU A 74 8.31 13.45 28.64
CA LEU A 74 8.42 12.13 29.28
C LEU A 74 9.14 12.20 30.63
N LEU A 75 10.22 12.99 30.73
CA LEU A 75 10.92 13.22 32.00
C LEU A 75 10.04 13.94 33.03
N VAL A 76 9.28 14.94 32.59
CA VAL A 76 8.30 15.65 33.43
C VAL A 76 7.24 14.69 33.95
N CYS A 77 6.67 13.84 33.09
CA CYS A 77 5.69 12.86 33.52
C CYS A 77 6.29 11.82 34.49
N LEU A 78 7.54 11.39 34.28
CA LEU A 78 8.24 10.46 35.17
C LEU A 78 8.55 11.09 36.53
N TYR A 79 8.84 12.40 36.57
CA TYR A 79 9.03 13.15 37.80
C TYR A 79 7.72 13.27 38.60
N PHE A 80 6.62 13.69 37.96
CA PHE A 80 5.32 13.80 38.64
C PHE A 80 4.77 12.44 39.09
N ARG A 81 5.08 11.37 38.36
CA ARG A 81 4.77 9.99 38.76
C ARG A 81 5.41 9.58 40.09
N TYR A 82 6.57 10.14 40.44
CA TYR A 82 7.25 9.82 41.69
C TYR A 82 6.65 10.57 42.89
N TYR A 83 6.20 11.81 42.70
CA TYR A 83 5.76 12.68 43.79
C TYR A 83 4.28 12.54 44.16
N ASN A 84 3.38 12.28 43.20
CA ASN A 84 1.93 12.31 43.44
C ASN A 84 1.30 10.92 43.31
N LEU A 85 1.26 10.13 44.40
CA LEU A 85 0.68 8.77 44.39
C LEU A 85 -0.79 8.75 43.95
N GLU A 86 -1.61 9.72 44.37
CA GLU A 86 -3.06 9.74 44.05
C GLU A 86 -3.36 9.93 42.55
N VAL A 87 -2.44 10.49 41.76
CA VAL A 87 -2.64 10.80 40.33
C VAL A 87 -1.71 9.99 39.42
N VAL A 88 -1.01 8.98 39.96
CA VAL A 88 -0.02 8.15 39.21
C VAL A 88 -0.63 7.51 37.97
N PHE A 89 -1.88 7.08 38.03
CA PHE A 89 -2.55 6.43 36.92
C PHE A 89 -2.63 7.35 35.69
N TRP A 90 -3.12 8.58 35.88
CA TRP A 90 -3.25 9.57 34.80
C TRP A 90 -1.91 9.99 34.22
N TRP A 91 -0.89 10.21 35.07
CA TRP A 91 0.47 10.52 34.59
C TRP A 91 1.13 9.36 33.85
N THR A 92 0.85 8.12 34.24
CA THR A 92 1.35 6.94 33.52
C THR A 92 0.62 6.76 32.19
N MET A 93 -0.69 7.04 32.14
CA MET A 93 -1.45 7.03 30.89
C MET A 93 -0.96 8.12 29.93
N ALA A 94 -0.70 9.33 30.43
CA ALA A 94 -0.10 10.41 29.66
C ALA A 94 1.29 10.02 29.12
N SER A 95 2.15 9.45 29.97
CA SER A 95 3.48 8.94 29.57
C SER A 95 3.38 7.87 28.49
N PHE A 96 2.41 6.97 28.61
CA PHE A 96 2.17 5.89 27.66
C PHE A 96 1.70 6.42 26.29
N ILE A 97 0.76 7.37 26.27
CA ILE A 97 0.31 8.02 25.03
C ILE A 97 1.45 8.81 24.40
N LEU A 98 2.22 9.56 25.20
CA LEU A 98 3.40 10.28 24.74
C LEU A 98 4.44 9.34 24.14
N THR A 99 4.69 8.19 24.76
CA THR A 99 5.62 7.17 24.26
C THR A 99 5.11 6.55 22.96
N ALA A 100 3.81 6.22 22.88
CA ALA A 100 3.18 5.73 21.67
C ALA A 100 3.27 6.76 20.54
N LEU A 101 2.84 7.99 20.80
CA LEU A 101 2.92 9.11 19.87
C LEU A 101 4.36 9.38 19.46
N HIS A 102 5.33 9.23 20.35
CA HIS A 102 6.75 9.36 20.01
C HIS A 102 7.20 8.25 19.06
N VAL A 103 6.87 6.98 19.32
CA VAL A 103 7.24 5.87 18.43
C VAL A 103 6.65 6.08 17.02
N VAL A 104 5.49 6.73 16.96
CA VAL A 104 4.75 7.04 15.74
C VAL A 104 5.31 8.23 14.99
N LEU A 105 5.43 9.36 15.68
CA LEU A 105 5.86 10.64 15.13
C LEU A 105 7.36 10.68 14.91
N LYS A 106 8.14 9.88 15.64
CA LYS A 106 9.57 9.67 15.37
C LYS A 106 9.63 9.27 13.91
N PRO A 107 10.05 10.18 13.03
CA PRO A 107 9.90 9.90 11.64
C PRO A 107 10.77 8.67 11.38
N LYS A 108 10.46 7.91 10.34
CA LYS A 108 11.41 6.94 9.78
C LYS A 108 12.63 7.68 9.19
N THR A 109 13.08 8.79 9.79
CA THR A 109 14.21 9.66 9.49
C THR A 109 15.56 9.01 9.75
N ARG A 110 15.64 7.77 10.22
CA ARG A 110 16.84 6.94 9.95
C ARG A 110 16.91 6.45 8.49
N VAL A 111 15.79 6.40 7.77
CA VAL A 111 15.78 6.35 6.30
C VAL A 111 16.04 7.73 5.70
N PHE A 112 15.79 8.83 6.43
CA PHE A 112 16.02 10.21 5.97
C PHE A 112 17.48 10.72 6.20
N SER A 113 18.18 10.24 7.23
CA SER A 113 19.60 10.56 7.51
C SER A 113 20.55 9.66 6.73
N LYS A 114 20.25 8.36 6.55
CA LYS A 114 20.89 7.58 5.47
C LYS A 114 20.53 8.11 4.09
N LYS A 115 19.37 8.76 3.93
CA LYS A 115 19.03 9.56 2.73
C LYS A 115 19.89 10.78 2.57
N PHE A 116 20.65 11.29 3.55
CA PHE A 116 21.57 12.41 3.29
C PHE A 116 22.92 11.96 2.71
N HIS A 117 23.39 10.74 3.02
CA HIS A 117 24.40 10.07 2.18
C HIS A 117 23.81 9.45 0.90
N LYS A 118 22.49 9.21 0.86
CA LYS A 118 21.72 8.87 -0.34
C LYS A 118 21.02 10.07 -0.98
N PHE A 119 21.36 11.33 -0.67
CA PHE A 119 20.67 12.48 -1.29
C PHE A 119 21.29 12.78 -2.66
N ARG A 120 22.21 11.91 -3.10
CA ARG A 120 22.54 11.67 -4.51
C ARG A 120 21.67 10.58 -5.18
N ALA A 121 20.97 9.74 -4.42
CA ALA A 121 20.13 8.61 -4.85
C ALA A 121 18.61 8.82 -4.66
N GLY A 122 18.17 9.89 -3.98
CA GLY A 122 16.76 10.32 -3.96
C GLY A 122 16.21 10.73 -5.33
N PHE A 123 17.11 10.96 -6.29
CA PHE A 123 16.86 11.20 -7.71
C PHE A 123 16.78 9.91 -8.56
N GLU A 124 16.90 8.70 -7.98
CA GLU A 124 16.72 7.43 -8.71
C GLU A 124 15.25 7.04 -8.93
N LYS A 125 14.30 7.82 -8.41
CA LYS A 125 12.86 7.64 -8.66
C LYS A 125 12.36 8.34 -9.92
N ILE A 126 13.26 8.88 -10.74
CA ILE A 126 12.90 9.36 -12.06
C ILE A 126 13.00 8.17 -13.02
N HIS A 127 11.85 7.56 -13.27
CA HIS A 127 11.69 6.63 -14.37
C HIS A 127 11.59 7.47 -15.63
N ILE A 128 12.71 7.54 -16.38
CA ILE A 128 12.80 8.36 -17.58
C ILE A 128 12.32 7.51 -18.74
N SER A 129 11.26 7.96 -19.42
CA SER A 129 10.72 7.27 -20.57
C SER A 129 11.76 7.20 -21.69
N VAL A 130 12.14 6.00 -22.11
CA VAL A 130 13.06 5.78 -23.23
C VAL A 130 12.52 6.41 -24.51
N ALA A 131 11.20 6.39 -24.69
CA ALA A 131 10.55 7.04 -25.82
C ALA A 131 10.73 8.57 -25.82
N SER A 132 10.79 9.19 -24.64
CA SER A 132 11.01 10.64 -24.51
C SER A 132 12.48 11.02 -24.76
N VAL A 133 13.44 10.19 -24.31
CA VAL A 133 14.87 10.36 -24.66
C VAL A 133 15.07 10.19 -26.17
N ARG A 134 14.45 9.16 -26.75
CA ARG A 134 14.46 8.90 -28.19
C ARG A 134 13.91 10.09 -28.97
N ALA A 135 12.74 10.61 -28.59
CA ALA A 135 12.14 11.78 -29.25
C ALA A 135 13.01 13.03 -29.15
N SER A 136 13.80 13.17 -28.08
CA SER A 136 14.70 14.31 -27.89
C SER A 136 15.96 14.21 -28.77
N LEU A 137 16.47 13.00 -29.05
CA LEU A 137 17.58 12.80 -30.00
C LEU A 137 17.23 13.31 -31.41
N TYR A 138 15.99 13.09 -31.87
CA TYR A 138 15.52 13.56 -33.17
C TYR A 138 15.31 15.08 -33.24
N LYS A 139 15.33 15.80 -32.11
CA LYS A 139 15.18 17.27 -32.07
C LYS A 139 16.51 18.00 -32.11
N ILE A 140 17.64 17.31 -31.99
CA ILE A 140 18.98 17.94 -31.96
C ILE A 140 19.33 18.40 -33.38
N PRO A 141 19.47 19.72 -33.63
CA PRO A 141 19.83 20.21 -34.95
C PRO A 141 21.26 19.79 -35.33
N GLY A 142 21.45 19.35 -36.58
CA GLY A 142 22.78 19.03 -37.13
C GLY A 142 23.32 17.63 -36.82
N MET A 143 22.52 16.72 -36.25
CA MET A 143 22.94 15.34 -35.99
C MET A 143 22.75 14.45 -37.24
N VAL A 144 23.74 13.62 -37.56
CA VAL A 144 23.71 12.70 -38.72
C VAL A 144 22.71 11.57 -38.46
N ALA A 145 21.90 11.20 -39.47
CA ALA A 145 20.86 10.18 -39.33
C ALA A 145 21.39 8.81 -38.86
N ASP A 146 22.60 8.43 -39.28
CA ASP A 146 23.26 7.18 -38.88
C ASP A 146 23.71 7.21 -37.41
N ASP A 147 24.13 8.37 -36.91
CA ASP A 147 24.49 8.56 -35.51
C ASP A 147 23.25 8.50 -34.60
N ILE A 148 22.11 9.05 -35.05
CA ILE A 148 20.83 8.95 -34.34
C ILE A 148 20.40 7.47 -34.23
N LEU A 149 20.49 6.70 -35.31
CA LEU A 149 20.16 5.27 -35.31
C LEU A 149 21.09 4.47 -34.39
N THR A 150 22.38 4.80 -34.40
CA THR A 150 23.38 4.18 -33.53
C THR A 150 23.12 4.49 -32.05
N LEU A 151 22.77 5.75 -31.74
CA LEU A 151 22.38 6.18 -30.40
C LEU A 151 21.08 5.54 -29.96
N ASP A 152 20.07 5.40 -30.82
CA ASP A 152 18.80 4.75 -30.49
C ASP A 152 19.00 3.24 -30.20
N ARG A 153 19.85 2.57 -30.98
CA ARG A 153 20.22 1.17 -30.74
C ARG A 153 20.92 1.01 -29.38
N LYS A 154 21.85 1.90 -29.06
CA LYS A 154 22.57 1.89 -27.77
C LYS A 154 21.68 2.29 -26.60
N LEU A 155 20.76 3.24 -26.80
CA LEU A 155 19.73 3.62 -25.83
C LEU A 155 18.86 2.41 -25.47
N THR A 156 18.40 1.68 -26.49
CA THR A 156 17.58 0.47 -26.35
C THR A 156 18.35 -0.64 -25.64
N GLN A 157 19.63 -0.82 -25.99
CA GLN A 157 20.52 -1.79 -25.35
C GLN A 157 20.77 -1.47 -23.86
N ILE A 158 20.99 -0.20 -23.52
CA ILE A 158 21.23 0.26 -22.15
C ILE A 158 19.93 0.20 -21.31
N ALA A 159 18.80 0.60 -21.91
CA ALA A 159 17.49 0.52 -21.28
C ALA A 159 17.06 -0.92 -21.00
N GLY A 160 17.37 -1.84 -21.92
CA GLY A 160 16.98 -3.26 -21.88
C GLY A 160 15.59 -3.54 -22.43
N ASN A 161 14.86 -2.52 -22.88
CA ASN A 161 13.60 -2.64 -23.60
C ASN A 161 13.32 -1.37 -24.44
N ALA A 162 12.61 -1.49 -25.56
CA ALA A 162 12.44 -0.41 -26.54
C ALA A 162 11.55 0.75 -26.05
N ASP A 163 10.55 0.46 -25.19
CA ASP A 163 9.56 1.44 -24.72
C ASP A 163 9.45 1.49 -23.18
N GLY A 164 10.48 1.01 -22.48
CA GLY A 164 10.53 0.97 -21.02
C GLY A 164 10.92 2.30 -20.36
N ALA A 165 10.91 2.32 -19.03
CA ALA A 165 11.54 3.39 -18.26
C ALA A 165 12.98 3.01 -17.91
N MET A 166 13.92 3.95 -18.06
CA MET A 166 15.33 3.76 -17.67
C MET A 166 15.66 4.46 -16.35
N SER A 167 16.57 3.89 -15.57
CA SER A 167 17.07 4.50 -14.33
C SER A 167 18.06 5.62 -14.65
N ARG A 168 18.23 6.56 -13.71
CA ARG A 168 19.20 7.66 -13.85
C ARG A 168 20.62 7.16 -14.14
N THR A 169 21.07 6.07 -13.53
CA THR A 169 22.41 5.50 -13.76
C THR A 169 22.58 5.08 -15.21
N LYS A 170 21.57 4.41 -15.77
CA LYS A 170 21.53 4.02 -17.19
C LYS A 170 21.45 5.24 -18.11
N LEU A 171 20.68 6.26 -17.73
CA LEU A 171 20.65 7.53 -18.47
C LEU A 171 22.02 8.21 -18.47
N MET A 172 22.71 8.29 -17.33
CA MET A 172 24.04 8.91 -17.27
C MET A 172 25.05 8.18 -18.15
N THR A 173 25.07 6.84 -18.11
CA THR A 173 25.89 6.03 -19.02
C THR A 173 25.52 6.27 -20.49
N PHE A 174 24.23 6.43 -20.79
CA PHE A 174 23.78 6.77 -22.13
C PHE A 174 24.21 8.19 -22.54
N LEU A 175 24.11 9.19 -21.67
CA LEU A 175 24.50 10.57 -21.94
C LEU A 175 26.02 10.70 -22.13
N GLU A 176 26.82 10.01 -21.34
CA GLU A 176 28.28 9.92 -21.51
C GLU A 176 28.64 9.35 -22.90
N LEU A 177 27.91 8.33 -23.33
CA LEU A 177 28.10 7.75 -24.64
C LEU A 177 27.57 8.64 -25.76
N ALA A 178 26.44 9.34 -25.54
CA ALA A 178 25.83 10.23 -26.51
C ALA A 178 26.68 11.48 -26.81
N LEU A 179 27.46 11.94 -25.82
CA LEU A 179 28.40 13.05 -25.99
C LEU A 179 29.49 12.77 -27.04
N VAL A 180 29.83 11.50 -27.28
CA VAL A 180 30.81 11.10 -28.32
C VAL A 180 30.28 11.37 -29.73
N TYR A 181 28.96 11.32 -29.91
CA TYR A 181 28.27 11.52 -31.19
C TYR A 181 27.68 12.94 -31.33
N ARG A 182 28.19 13.89 -30.54
CA ARG A 182 27.74 15.28 -30.54
C ARG A 182 28.18 15.99 -31.83
N PRO A 183 27.29 16.77 -32.50
CA PRO A 183 27.66 17.62 -33.63
C PRO A 183 28.71 18.66 -33.24
N LYS A 184 29.70 18.90 -34.10
CA LYS A 184 30.80 19.84 -33.82
C LYS A 184 30.34 21.31 -33.64
N GLU A 185 29.17 21.64 -34.18
CA GLU A 185 28.60 22.99 -34.21
C GLU A 185 27.78 23.34 -32.94
N CYS A 186 27.35 22.35 -32.16
CA CYS A 186 26.52 22.52 -30.97
C CYS A 186 27.40 22.51 -29.70
N SER A 187 27.20 23.36 -28.69
CA SER A 187 28.00 23.34 -27.44
C SER A 187 27.65 22.14 -26.51
N VAL A 188 28.52 21.74 -25.57
CA VAL A 188 28.23 20.59 -24.64
C VAL A 188 26.97 20.88 -23.81
N SER A 189 26.87 22.10 -23.31
CA SER A 189 25.75 22.58 -22.50
C SER A 189 24.44 22.62 -23.27
N GLU A 190 24.50 22.98 -24.55
CA GLU A 190 23.34 23.06 -25.43
C GLU A 190 22.86 21.67 -25.85
N PHE A 191 23.79 20.76 -26.19
CA PHE A 191 23.51 19.36 -26.48
C PHE A 191 22.84 18.64 -25.31
N LEU A 192 23.37 18.81 -24.09
CA LEU A 192 22.78 18.26 -22.88
C LEU A 192 21.46 18.96 -22.52
N GLY A 193 21.26 20.22 -22.93
CA GLY A 193 20.02 20.96 -22.79
C GLY A 193 18.85 20.27 -23.50
N TYR A 194 19.04 19.82 -24.74
CA TYR A 194 18.03 19.08 -25.50
C TYR A 194 17.64 17.74 -24.88
N LEU A 195 18.55 17.11 -24.12
CA LEU A 195 18.32 15.82 -23.46
C LEU A 195 17.83 15.96 -22.01
N ARG A 196 17.69 17.18 -21.50
CA ARG A 196 17.25 17.48 -20.11
C ARG A 196 15.74 17.56 -19.96
N ASP A 197 15.01 17.96 -21.01
CA ASP A 197 13.55 18.19 -20.98
C ASP A 197 12.72 16.91 -21.23
N VAL A 198 13.28 15.75 -20.88
CA VAL A 198 12.68 14.43 -21.10
C VAL A 198 11.66 14.15 -19.99
N ASP A 199 10.36 14.22 -20.32
CA ASP A 199 9.21 14.01 -19.43
C ASP A 199 9.40 12.86 -18.42
N ALA A 200 9.70 13.23 -17.19
CA ALA A 200 9.60 12.40 -16.01
C ALA A 200 8.12 12.31 -15.63
N SER A 201 7.41 11.26 -16.06
CA SER A 201 6.05 11.01 -15.56
C SER A 201 6.11 10.73 -14.06
N THR A 202 5.83 11.77 -13.28
CA THR A 202 6.05 11.84 -11.82
C THR A 202 4.79 11.38 -11.07
N TYR A 203 4.16 10.27 -11.51
CA TYR A 203 3.02 9.70 -10.80
C TYR A 203 3.21 8.20 -10.64
N SER A 204 3.85 7.82 -9.54
CA SER A 204 3.75 6.46 -9.02
C SER A 204 2.43 6.39 -8.27
N TYR A 205 1.48 5.59 -8.74
CA TYR A 205 0.24 5.33 -7.99
C TYR A 205 0.57 4.93 -6.55
N GLY A 206 0.17 5.76 -5.60
CA GLY A 206 0.27 5.49 -4.17
C GLY A 206 -0.88 4.60 -3.71
N ALA A 207 -0.80 4.12 -2.47
CA ALA A 207 -1.90 3.37 -1.88
C ALA A 207 -3.20 4.19 -1.80
N VAL A 208 -3.10 5.51 -1.63
CA VAL A 208 -4.25 6.43 -1.64
C VAL A 208 -4.85 6.53 -3.05
N ASP A 209 -4.03 6.61 -4.09
CA ASP A 209 -4.51 6.63 -5.48
C ASP A 209 -5.23 5.33 -5.84
N VAL A 210 -4.71 4.20 -5.36
CA VAL A 210 -5.36 2.89 -5.52
C VAL A 210 -6.74 2.86 -4.86
N VAL A 211 -6.85 3.33 -3.62
CA VAL A 211 -8.13 3.35 -2.89
C VAL A 211 -9.11 4.31 -3.56
N THR A 212 -8.67 5.52 -3.91
CA THR A 212 -9.54 6.52 -4.54
C THR A 212 -10.01 6.10 -5.93
N SER A 213 -9.14 5.51 -6.75
CA SER A 213 -9.53 4.93 -8.03
C SER A 213 -10.48 3.75 -7.85
N THR A 214 -10.22 2.83 -6.90
CA THR A 214 -11.12 1.71 -6.61
C THR A 214 -12.52 2.20 -6.24
N LEU A 215 -12.60 3.18 -5.33
CA LEU A 215 -13.87 3.78 -4.92
C LEU A 215 -14.59 4.49 -6.09
N ARG A 216 -13.85 5.11 -7.02
CA ARG A 216 -14.42 5.72 -8.22
C ARG A 216 -15.09 4.69 -9.12
N HIS A 217 -14.48 3.52 -9.32
CA HIS A 217 -15.07 2.44 -10.11
C HIS A 217 -16.33 1.86 -9.45
N TRP A 218 -16.38 1.83 -8.11
CA TRP A 218 -17.55 1.36 -7.38
C TRP A 218 -18.68 2.40 -7.28
N ALA A 219 -18.35 3.69 -7.41
CA ALA A 219 -19.33 4.79 -7.29
C ALA A 219 -20.45 4.71 -8.34
N GLY A 220 -20.24 4.04 -9.47
CA GLY A 220 -21.28 3.80 -10.47
C GLY A 220 -22.43 2.90 -10.00
N GLN A 221 -22.30 2.22 -8.86
CA GLN A 221 -23.27 1.26 -8.32
C GLN A 221 -23.69 1.63 -6.89
N THR A 222 -24.28 2.81 -6.73
CA THR A 222 -24.64 3.38 -5.42
C THR A 222 -25.49 2.45 -4.55
N CYS A 223 -26.48 1.75 -5.13
CA CYS A 223 -27.34 0.83 -4.38
C CYS A 223 -26.60 -0.39 -3.83
N ASP A 224 -25.76 -1.04 -4.64
CA ASP A 224 -25.00 -2.22 -4.19
C ASP A 224 -23.92 -1.78 -3.18
N LEU A 225 -23.31 -0.60 -3.37
CA LEU A 225 -22.36 -0.02 -2.41
C LEU A 225 -23.01 0.29 -1.05
N ILE A 226 -24.21 0.89 -1.03
CA ILE A 226 -24.96 1.16 0.21
C ILE A 226 -25.28 -0.15 0.94
N MET A 227 -25.75 -1.17 0.22
CA MET A 227 -26.03 -2.49 0.81
C MET A 227 -24.77 -3.12 1.38
N VAL A 228 -23.65 -3.05 0.66
CA VAL A 228 -22.37 -3.55 1.12
C VAL A 228 -21.91 -2.84 2.40
N VAL A 229 -22.00 -1.50 2.45
CA VAL A 229 -21.64 -0.72 3.65
C VAL A 229 -22.57 -1.08 4.82
N LEU A 230 -23.87 -1.17 4.59
CA LEU A 230 -24.86 -1.55 5.60
C LEU A 230 -24.55 -2.93 6.18
N VAL A 231 -24.28 -3.91 5.32
CA VAL A 231 -23.89 -5.27 5.73
C VAL A 231 -22.59 -5.27 6.54
N VAL A 232 -21.58 -4.52 6.12
CA VAL A 232 -20.32 -4.39 6.87
C VAL A 232 -20.55 -3.74 8.24
N CYS A 233 -21.40 -2.72 8.33
CA CYS A 233 -21.77 -2.09 9.60
C CYS A 233 -22.56 -3.03 10.50
N MET A 234 -23.49 -3.82 9.95
CA MET A 234 -24.22 -4.86 10.69
C MET A 234 -23.24 -5.90 11.23
N ASN A 235 -22.36 -6.44 10.39
CA ASN A 235 -21.31 -7.37 10.79
C ASN A 235 -20.40 -6.81 11.90
N ALA A 236 -19.96 -5.57 11.75
CA ALA A 236 -19.11 -4.91 12.74
C ALA A 236 -19.82 -4.71 14.09
N SER A 237 -21.15 -4.46 14.08
CA SER A 237 -21.98 -4.26 15.27
C SER A 237 -22.25 -5.54 16.05
N ILE A 238 -22.10 -6.72 15.42
CA ILE A 238 -22.34 -8.01 16.08
C ILE A 238 -21.29 -8.31 17.13
N ASN A 239 -20.04 -7.92 16.92
CA ASN A 239 -18.99 -8.17 17.91
C ASN A 239 -19.30 -7.45 19.26
N PRO A 240 -19.65 -6.14 19.28
CA PRO A 240 -20.17 -5.48 20.49
C PRO A 240 -21.46 -6.10 21.05
N LEU A 241 -22.44 -6.42 20.20
CA LEU A 241 -23.70 -7.01 20.66
C LEU A 241 -23.48 -8.37 21.32
N GLN A 242 -22.62 -9.21 20.75
CA GLN A 242 -22.23 -10.49 21.32
C GLN A 242 -21.57 -10.30 22.69
N ALA A 243 -20.69 -9.30 22.83
CA ALA A 243 -20.07 -8.96 24.11
C ALA A 243 -21.11 -8.50 25.15
N LEU A 244 -22.11 -7.70 24.75
CA LEU A 244 -23.21 -7.29 25.63
C LEU A 244 -24.08 -8.47 26.09
N PHE A 245 -24.43 -9.39 25.19
CA PHE A 245 -25.19 -10.59 25.57
C PHE A 245 -24.38 -11.51 26.49
N LEU A 246 -23.07 -11.64 26.26
CA LEU A 246 -22.16 -12.34 27.17
C LEU A 246 -22.11 -11.68 28.55
N ASN A 247 -22.13 -10.34 28.61
CA ASN A 247 -22.22 -9.60 29.87
C ASN A 247 -23.50 -9.95 30.63
N LEU A 248 -24.65 -9.81 29.96
CA LEU A 248 -25.98 -10.10 30.53
C LEU A 248 -26.09 -11.55 31.02
N LEU A 249 -25.64 -12.50 30.20
CA LEU A 249 -25.59 -13.92 30.59
C LEU A 249 -24.77 -14.12 31.85
N ALA A 250 -23.57 -13.54 31.90
CA ALA A 250 -22.67 -13.83 32.99
C ALA A 250 -23.05 -13.13 34.31
N ASP A 251 -23.64 -11.94 34.26
CA ASP A 251 -24.11 -11.26 35.46
C ASP A 251 -25.44 -11.83 35.99
N GLN A 252 -26.36 -12.23 35.11
CA GLN A 252 -27.70 -12.68 35.54
C GLN A 252 -27.81 -14.19 35.75
N ALA A 253 -27.09 -15.01 34.95
CA ALA A 253 -27.18 -16.46 35.05
C ALA A 253 -26.18 -17.06 36.06
N PHE A 254 -24.93 -16.58 36.07
CA PHE A 254 -23.87 -17.16 36.92
C PHE A 254 -23.82 -16.58 38.34
N ILE A 255 -24.19 -15.31 38.53
CA ILE A 255 -24.24 -14.68 39.86
C ILE A 255 -25.71 -14.56 40.30
N LYS A 256 -26.01 -14.99 41.53
CA LYS A 256 -27.36 -15.01 42.11
C LYS A 256 -27.93 -13.58 42.17
N SER A 257 -28.68 -13.20 41.14
CA SER A 257 -29.36 -11.91 41.06
C SER A 257 -30.73 -12.02 41.75
N PRO A 258 -31.16 -11.04 42.56
CA PRO A 258 -32.43 -11.11 43.29
C PRO A 258 -33.69 -10.88 42.43
N THR A 259 -33.53 -10.59 41.13
CA THR A 259 -34.59 -10.05 40.26
C THR A 259 -35.20 -11.04 39.26
N MET A 260 -34.53 -12.13 38.91
CA MET A 260 -35.06 -13.17 37.99
C MET A 260 -34.59 -14.57 38.40
N ASP A 261 -35.40 -15.58 38.06
CA ASP A 261 -35.03 -16.99 38.20
C ASP A 261 -33.84 -17.33 37.28
N GLN A 262 -32.82 -18.02 37.82
CA GLN A 262 -31.53 -18.24 37.13
C GLN A 262 -31.71 -19.01 35.82
N ASP A 263 -32.62 -19.99 35.79
CA ASP A 263 -32.90 -20.80 34.60
C ASP A 263 -33.54 -19.97 33.48
N THR A 264 -34.40 -19.01 33.86
CA THR A 264 -35.07 -18.13 32.90
C THR A 264 -34.07 -17.14 32.28
N ALA A 265 -33.18 -16.55 33.08
CA ALA A 265 -32.12 -15.66 32.60
C ALA A 265 -31.12 -16.38 31.67
N LEU A 266 -30.79 -17.63 31.99
CA LEU A 266 -29.91 -18.46 31.15
C LEU A 266 -30.55 -18.78 29.80
N VAL A 267 -31.84 -19.16 29.77
CA VAL A 267 -32.57 -19.41 28.53
C VAL A 267 -32.62 -18.15 27.66
N TYR A 268 -33.00 -16.99 28.20
CA TYR A 268 -33.04 -15.75 27.43
C TYR A 268 -31.67 -15.32 26.92
N GLY A 269 -30.62 -15.50 27.72
CA GLY A 269 -29.26 -15.18 27.33
C GLY A 269 -28.73 -16.08 26.21
N VAL A 270 -28.92 -17.40 26.32
CA VAL A 270 -28.48 -18.37 25.29
C VAL A 270 -29.31 -18.22 24.02
N VAL A 271 -30.63 -18.10 24.14
CA VAL A 271 -31.53 -17.89 22.99
C VAL A 271 -31.22 -16.55 22.32
N GLY A 272 -30.96 -15.49 23.08
CA GLY A 272 -30.53 -14.19 22.53
C GLY A 272 -29.20 -14.27 21.79
N LEU A 273 -28.21 -14.98 22.35
CA LEU A 273 -26.91 -15.17 21.71
C LEU A 273 -27.03 -16.00 20.41
N LEU A 274 -27.81 -17.09 20.44
CA LEU A 274 -28.04 -17.95 19.28
C LEU A 274 -28.90 -17.25 18.21
N ALA A 275 -29.93 -16.52 18.61
CA ALA A 275 -30.75 -15.71 17.71
C ALA A 275 -29.96 -14.58 17.07
N LEU A 276 -28.91 -14.07 17.72
CA LEU A 276 -27.98 -13.12 17.10
C LEU A 276 -27.00 -13.83 16.13
N CYS A 277 -26.41 -14.94 16.55
CA CYS A 277 -25.32 -15.58 15.79
C CYS A 277 -25.80 -16.38 14.58
N ILE A 278 -26.92 -17.11 14.69
CA ILE A 278 -27.38 -18.05 13.65
C ILE A 278 -27.83 -17.32 12.38
N PRO A 279 -28.72 -16.31 12.42
CA PRO A 279 -29.13 -15.59 11.22
C PRO A 279 -27.95 -14.89 10.55
N PHE A 280 -26.96 -14.49 11.33
CA PHE A 280 -25.79 -13.81 10.81
C PHE A 280 -24.76 -14.75 10.17
N ALA A 281 -24.52 -15.92 10.76
CA ALA A 281 -23.71 -16.95 10.12
C ALA A 281 -24.32 -17.42 8.78
N LEU A 282 -25.65 -17.36 8.67
CA LEU A 282 -26.41 -17.66 7.46
C LEU A 282 -26.50 -16.47 6.50
N ALA A 283 -26.53 -15.24 7.02
CA ALA A 283 -26.48 -14.00 6.23
C ALA A 283 -25.07 -13.84 5.66
N HIS A 284 -24.89 -14.39 4.46
CA HIS A 284 -23.58 -14.44 3.86
C HIS A 284 -23.20 -13.05 3.31
N ASP A 285 -22.53 -12.23 4.13
CA ASP A 285 -22.03 -10.88 3.78
C ASP A 285 -21.31 -10.81 2.43
N ARG A 286 -20.74 -11.94 1.99
CA ARG A 286 -20.01 -12.07 0.74
C ARG A 286 -20.89 -11.94 -0.51
N TYR A 287 -22.22 -12.11 -0.41
CA TYR A 287 -23.09 -12.06 -1.59
C TYR A 287 -23.09 -10.66 -2.21
N PHE A 288 -23.44 -9.63 -1.43
CA PHE A 288 -23.49 -8.24 -1.91
C PHE A 288 -22.13 -7.75 -2.36
N GLN A 289 -21.08 -8.11 -1.63
CA GLN A 289 -19.71 -7.79 -1.99
C GLN A 289 -19.31 -8.43 -3.33
N SER A 290 -19.53 -9.73 -3.49
CA SER A 290 -19.21 -10.46 -4.71
C SER A 290 -19.99 -9.90 -5.91
N LYS A 291 -21.27 -9.59 -5.71
CA LYS A 291 -22.12 -8.95 -6.71
C LYS A 291 -21.58 -7.57 -7.14
N MET A 292 -21.22 -6.71 -6.18
CA MET A 292 -20.65 -5.38 -6.46
C MET A 292 -19.34 -5.50 -7.23
N ILE A 293 -18.40 -6.33 -6.76
CA ILE A 293 -17.09 -6.50 -7.39
C ILE A 293 -17.24 -7.12 -8.80
N SER A 294 -18.14 -8.10 -8.96
CA SER A 294 -18.41 -8.73 -10.25
C SER A 294 -18.99 -7.74 -11.25
N LYS A 295 -20.01 -6.96 -10.86
CA LYS A 295 -20.58 -5.92 -11.73
C LYS A 295 -19.56 -4.83 -12.08
N ALA A 296 -18.77 -4.38 -11.10
CA ALA A 296 -17.72 -3.39 -11.35
C ALA A 296 -16.68 -3.93 -12.34
N THR A 297 -16.37 -5.23 -12.25
CA THR A 297 -15.40 -5.88 -13.15
C THR A 297 -15.97 -5.97 -14.56
N ALA A 298 -17.26 -6.34 -14.69
CA ALA A 298 -17.95 -6.38 -15.98
C ALA A 298 -18.03 -4.98 -16.62
N GLN A 299 -18.38 -3.95 -15.84
CA GLN A 299 -18.39 -2.57 -16.32
C GLN A 299 -17.01 -2.10 -16.78
N LEU A 300 -15.97 -2.44 -16.02
CA LEU A 300 -14.57 -2.16 -16.38
C LEU A 300 -14.19 -2.86 -17.69
N GLN A 301 -14.53 -4.14 -17.85
CA GLN A 301 -14.29 -4.90 -19.08
C GLN A 301 -14.98 -4.27 -20.29
N CYS A 302 -16.27 -3.95 -20.18
CA CYS A 302 -17.04 -3.33 -21.26
C CYS A 302 -16.50 -1.94 -21.61
N SER A 303 -16.24 -1.10 -20.61
CA SER A 303 -15.72 0.26 -20.82
C SER A 303 -14.33 0.23 -21.44
N LEU A 304 -13.46 -0.68 -20.99
CA LEU A 304 -12.13 -0.84 -21.53
C LEU A 304 -12.17 -1.26 -23.00
N LEU A 305 -12.99 -2.25 -23.35
CA LEU A 305 -13.14 -2.69 -24.74
C LEU A 305 -13.72 -1.57 -25.61
N GLN A 306 -14.75 -0.87 -25.15
CA GLN A 306 -15.35 0.25 -25.86
C GLN A 306 -14.34 1.38 -26.10
N THR A 307 -13.58 1.77 -25.07
CA THR A 307 -12.56 2.81 -25.20
C THR A 307 -11.47 2.37 -26.18
N ILE A 308 -10.96 1.14 -26.08
CA ILE A 308 -9.93 0.61 -27.00
C ILE A 308 -10.44 0.61 -28.44
N LEU A 309 -11.64 0.08 -28.71
CA LEU A 309 -12.21 0.04 -30.07
C LEU A 309 -12.51 1.41 -30.66
N SER A 310 -12.72 2.42 -29.80
CA SER A 310 -12.90 3.81 -30.25
C SER A 310 -11.60 4.52 -30.63
N GLN A 311 -10.42 3.96 -30.33
CA GLN A 311 -9.12 4.59 -30.58
C GLN A 311 -8.73 4.55 -32.07
N PRO A 312 -7.89 5.49 -32.54
CA PRO A 312 -7.49 5.54 -33.95
C PRO A 312 -6.57 4.36 -34.30
N THR A 313 -6.45 4.03 -35.58
CA THR A 313 -5.56 2.95 -36.08
C THR A 313 -4.10 3.13 -35.63
N SER A 314 -3.65 4.37 -35.40
CA SER A 314 -2.32 4.66 -34.86
C SER A 314 -2.09 4.09 -33.45
N PHE A 315 -3.15 3.96 -32.64
CA PHE A 315 -3.09 3.32 -31.32
C PHE A 315 -2.76 1.82 -31.44
N PHE A 316 -3.42 1.14 -32.37
CA PHE A 316 -3.19 -0.28 -32.64
C PHE A 316 -1.85 -0.53 -33.33
N ALA A 317 -1.38 0.38 -34.18
CA ALA A 317 -0.05 0.28 -34.78
C ALA A 317 1.10 0.42 -33.76
N ALA A 318 0.84 1.09 -32.63
CA ALA A 318 1.83 1.35 -31.58
C ALA A 318 1.89 0.26 -30.49
N ARG A 319 0.94 -0.68 -30.45
CA ARG A 319 0.85 -1.72 -29.42
C ARG A 319 0.72 -3.10 -30.05
N SER A 320 1.34 -4.11 -29.44
CA SER A 320 1.18 -5.49 -29.91
C SER A 320 -0.15 -6.08 -29.42
N ASP A 321 -0.72 -6.99 -30.20
CA ASP A 321 -1.91 -7.75 -29.80
C ASP A 321 -1.70 -8.48 -28.47
N GLY A 322 -0.47 -8.94 -28.22
CA GLY A 322 -0.09 -9.57 -26.95
C GLY A 322 -0.13 -8.62 -25.75
N ASP A 323 0.21 -7.34 -25.91
CA ASP A 323 0.11 -6.33 -24.84
C ASP A 323 -1.37 -6.11 -24.46
N LEU A 324 -2.24 -5.94 -25.46
CA LEU A 324 -3.68 -5.75 -25.26
C LEU A 324 -4.35 -6.99 -24.64
N ASN A 325 -3.95 -8.19 -25.06
CA ASN A 325 -4.49 -9.42 -24.47
C ASN A 325 -3.99 -9.65 -23.03
N ASN A 326 -2.72 -9.36 -22.73
CA ASN A 326 -2.19 -9.42 -21.37
C ASN A 326 -2.85 -8.38 -20.45
N LEU A 327 -3.20 -7.22 -20.98
CA LEU A 327 -3.97 -6.20 -20.27
C LEU A 327 -5.36 -6.73 -19.87
N PHE A 328 -6.09 -7.32 -20.81
CA PHE A 328 -7.43 -7.85 -20.54
C PHE A 328 -7.42 -9.08 -19.63
N GLY A 329 -6.43 -9.97 -19.78
CA GLY A 329 -6.31 -11.19 -18.98
C GLY A 329 -5.66 -10.99 -17.62
N SER A 330 -4.41 -10.53 -17.59
CA SER A 330 -3.58 -10.50 -16.38
C SER A 330 -3.84 -9.27 -15.51
N ASP A 331 -3.87 -8.08 -16.12
CA ASP A 331 -4.03 -6.84 -15.34
C ASP A 331 -5.43 -6.72 -14.75
N LEU A 332 -6.46 -7.11 -15.51
CA LEU A 332 -7.82 -7.14 -15.00
C LEU A 332 -7.98 -8.11 -13.81
N ALA A 333 -7.42 -9.32 -13.90
CA ALA A 333 -7.46 -10.28 -12.81
C ALA A 333 -6.75 -9.75 -11.55
N ARG A 334 -5.63 -9.04 -11.71
CA ARG A 334 -4.92 -8.36 -10.62
C ARG A 334 -5.75 -7.23 -10.00
N VAL A 335 -6.46 -6.45 -10.81
CA VAL A 335 -7.35 -5.39 -10.33
C VAL A 335 -8.56 -5.97 -9.58
N ASN A 336 -9.14 -7.06 -10.06
CA ASN A 336 -10.20 -7.77 -9.33
C ASN A 336 -9.70 -8.29 -7.97
N GLY A 337 -8.51 -8.91 -7.93
CA GLY A 337 -7.88 -9.33 -6.68
C GLY A 337 -7.56 -8.16 -5.74
N LEU A 338 -7.18 -7.01 -6.31
CA LEU A 338 -6.94 -5.77 -5.56
C LEU A 338 -8.24 -5.23 -4.96
N TRP A 339 -9.35 -5.21 -5.70
CA TRP A 339 -10.67 -4.79 -5.21
C TRP A 339 -11.16 -5.68 -4.07
N GLN A 340 -10.98 -6.99 -4.19
CA GLN A 340 -11.24 -7.94 -3.10
C GLN A 340 -10.41 -7.61 -1.85
N ALA A 341 -9.12 -7.29 -2.04
CA ALA A 341 -8.23 -6.93 -0.94
C ALA A 341 -8.57 -5.56 -0.31
N VAL A 342 -8.98 -4.56 -1.09
CA VAL A 342 -9.47 -3.27 -0.57
C VAL A 342 -10.68 -3.51 0.34
N PHE A 343 -11.58 -4.41 -0.04
CA PHE A 343 -12.72 -4.71 0.79
C PHE A 343 -12.35 -5.45 2.08
N TRP A 344 -11.68 -6.60 1.96
CA TRP A 344 -11.41 -7.50 3.08
C TRP A 344 -10.26 -7.08 3.97
N ASN A 345 -9.26 -6.40 3.42
CA ASN A 345 -8.05 -6.05 4.16
C ASN A 345 -7.98 -4.58 4.57
N LEU A 346 -8.88 -3.74 4.05
CA LEU A 346 -8.95 -2.32 4.40
C LEU A 346 -10.32 -1.93 4.95
N ILE A 347 -11.40 -2.01 4.16
CA ILE A 347 -12.72 -1.49 4.58
C ILE A 347 -13.28 -2.26 5.78
N ASN A 348 -13.39 -3.59 5.67
CA ASN A 348 -13.98 -4.40 6.75
C ASN A 348 -13.18 -4.30 8.07
N PRO A 349 -11.83 -4.40 8.08
CA PRO A 349 -11.04 -4.19 9.27
C PRO A 349 -11.18 -2.78 9.85
N LEU A 350 -11.22 -1.73 9.02
CA LEU A 350 -11.38 -0.37 9.51
C LEU A 350 -12.73 -0.15 10.19
N VAL A 351 -13.82 -0.65 9.62
CA VAL A 351 -15.15 -0.54 10.25
C VAL A 351 -15.19 -1.36 11.54
N SER A 352 -14.64 -2.58 11.54
CA SER A 352 -14.56 -3.42 12.74
C SER A 352 -13.73 -2.78 13.86
N ILE A 353 -12.61 -2.12 13.50
CA ILE A 353 -11.79 -1.31 14.41
C ILE A 353 -12.63 -0.14 14.93
N LEU A 354 -13.33 0.60 14.06
CA LEU A 354 -14.10 1.77 14.47
C LEU A 354 -15.21 1.42 15.47
N PHE A 355 -16.00 0.39 15.20
CA PHE A 355 -17.08 -0.07 16.10
C PHE A 355 -16.52 -0.75 17.36
N GLY A 356 -15.49 -1.59 17.21
CA GLY A 356 -14.84 -2.25 18.33
C GLY A 356 -14.14 -1.26 19.25
N PHE A 357 -13.18 -0.49 18.77
CA PHE A 357 -12.52 0.52 19.61
C PHE A 357 -13.50 1.60 20.09
N GLY A 358 -14.48 2.00 19.29
CA GLY A 358 -15.51 2.96 19.69
C GLY A 358 -16.31 2.47 20.90
N TYR A 359 -16.73 1.20 20.91
CA TYR A 359 -17.41 0.62 22.06
C TYR A 359 -16.48 0.47 23.27
N LEU A 360 -15.22 0.03 23.09
CA LEU A 360 -14.26 -0.03 24.21
C LEU A 360 -14.03 1.34 24.84
N LEU A 361 -13.89 2.38 24.01
CA LEU A 361 -13.65 3.74 24.46
C LEU A 361 -14.88 4.31 25.19
N TYR A 362 -16.09 3.93 24.78
CA TYR A 362 -17.33 4.31 25.46
C TYR A 362 -17.49 3.60 26.82
N SER A 363 -17.26 2.28 26.87
CA SER A 363 -17.44 1.51 28.10
C SER A 363 -16.34 1.74 29.13
N GLN A 364 -15.08 1.74 28.69
CA GLN A 364 -13.89 1.85 29.54
C GLN A 364 -12.80 2.66 28.79
N PRO A 365 -12.83 4.00 28.87
CA PRO A 365 -11.92 4.88 28.14
C PRO A 365 -10.43 4.53 28.26
N PRO A 366 -9.90 4.13 29.45
CA PRO A 366 -8.49 3.76 29.60
C PRO A 366 -8.11 2.51 28.79
N LEU A 367 -8.97 1.48 28.78
CA LEU A 367 -8.76 0.26 28.02
C LEU A 367 -8.79 0.52 26.51
N GLY A 368 -9.73 1.34 26.05
CA GLY A 368 -9.84 1.73 24.63
C GLY A 368 -8.58 2.45 24.15
N LEU A 369 -8.09 3.42 24.94
CA LEU A 369 -6.90 4.20 24.60
C LEU A 369 -5.62 3.36 24.62
N LEU A 370 -5.49 2.45 25.60
CA LEU A 370 -4.37 1.52 25.68
C LEU A 370 -4.32 0.60 24.45
N SER A 371 -5.47 0.05 24.09
CA SER A 371 -5.62 -0.83 22.93
C SER A 371 -5.29 -0.10 21.63
N PHE A 372 -5.74 1.16 21.48
CA PHE A 372 -5.50 1.95 20.28
C PHE A 372 -4.02 2.30 20.11
N ALA A 373 -3.39 2.76 21.19
CA ALA A 373 -1.96 3.03 21.21
C ALA A 373 -1.14 1.76 20.92
N PHE A 374 -1.53 0.60 21.46
CA PHE A 374 -0.88 -0.68 21.19
C PHE A 374 -0.94 -1.06 19.71
N ALA A 375 -2.14 -1.06 19.13
CA ALA A 375 -2.33 -1.34 17.71
C ALA A 375 -1.47 -0.40 16.83
N PHE A 376 -1.44 0.89 17.16
CA PHE A 376 -0.71 1.87 16.39
C PHE A 376 0.82 1.70 16.51
N VAL A 377 1.34 1.47 17.72
CA VAL A 377 2.77 1.19 17.94
C VAL A 377 3.21 -0.03 17.16
N LEU A 378 2.39 -1.06 17.12
CA LEU A 378 2.69 -2.34 16.48
C LEU A 378 2.74 -2.25 14.94
N VAL A 379 1.93 -1.37 14.35
CA VAL A 379 2.00 -1.00 12.93
C VAL A 379 3.25 -0.16 12.59
N THR A 380 3.89 0.47 13.58
CA THR A 380 5.02 1.39 13.32
C THR A 380 6.39 0.86 13.72
N SER A 381 6.48 0.00 14.74
CA SER A 381 7.73 -0.45 15.36
C SER A 381 8.30 -1.77 14.83
N GLY A 382 7.50 -2.57 14.13
CA GLY A 382 7.87 -3.93 13.71
C GLY A 382 8.83 -4.05 12.51
N PRO A 383 9.23 -5.28 12.16
CA PRO A 383 10.15 -5.58 11.03
C PRO A 383 9.52 -5.35 9.64
N GLN A 384 8.29 -4.85 9.59
CA GLN A 384 7.49 -4.59 8.39
C GLN A 384 8.24 -3.75 7.35
N GLY A 385 9.05 -2.77 7.78
CA GLY A 385 9.84 -1.95 6.87
C GLY A 385 10.98 -2.72 6.17
N TYR A 386 11.55 -3.72 6.81
CA TYR A 386 12.56 -4.59 6.21
C TYR A 386 11.91 -5.62 5.28
N ALA A 387 10.82 -6.24 5.72
CA ALA A 387 10.02 -7.15 4.89
C ALA A 387 9.53 -6.46 3.59
N ALA A 388 9.08 -5.20 3.67
CA ALA A 388 8.71 -4.42 2.49
C ALA A 388 9.87 -4.21 1.51
N LYS A 389 11.11 -4.02 2.01
CA LYS A 389 12.30 -3.90 1.15
C LYS A 389 12.61 -5.23 0.45
N GLN A 390 12.54 -6.34 1.17
CA GLN A 390 12.76 -7.67 0.58
C GLN A 390 11.68 -8.02 -0.46
N SER A 391 10.42 -7.69 -0.17
CA SER A 391 9.32 -7.83 -1.13
C SER A 391 9.54 -7.00 -2.40
N LYS A 392 10.06 -5.77 -2.27
CA LYS A 392 10.40 -4.94 -3.42
C LYS A 392 11.55 -5.53 -4.23
N ALA A 393 12.60 -6.02 -3.56
CA ALA A 393 13.75 -6.65 -4.22
C ALA A 393 13.31 -7.90 -5.02
N PHE A 394 12.51 -8.77 -4.40
CA PHE A 394 11.88 -9.90 -5.09
C PHE A 394 11.05 -9.45 -6.29
N GLY A 395 10.19 -8.43 -6.13
CA GLY A 395 9.37 -7.91 -7.23
C GLY A 395 10.19 -7.47 -8.44
N SER A 396 11.32 -6.78 -8.23
CA SER A 396 12.21 -6.37 -9.32
C SER A 396 12.91 -7.55 -10.02
N GLN A 397 13.35 -8.56 -9.26
CA GLN A 397 13.99 -9.75 -9.84
C GLN A 397 12.98 -10.65 -10.55
N ASN A 398 11.77 -10.77 -10.02
CA ASN A 398 10.69 -11.54 -10.64
C ASN A 398 10.27 -10.92 -11.98
N ALA A 399 10.21 -9.58 -12.07
CA ALA A 399 9.96 -8.89 -13.33
C ALA A 399 11.07 -9.14 -14.35
N TYR A 400 12.34 -9.16 -13.91
CA TYR A 400 13.47 -9.49 -14.78
C TYR A 400 13.39 -10.92 -15.32
N VAL A 401 13.13 -11.92 -14.46
CA VAL A 401 12.94 -13.32 -14.86
C VAL A 401 11.78 -13.48 -15.84
N ALA A 402 10.64 -12.82 -15.58
CA ALA A 402 9.48 -12.86 -16.47
C ALA A 402 9.81 -12.27 -17.86
N SER A 403 10.56 -11.17 -17.90
CA SER A 403 11.01 -10.57 -19.16
C SER A 403 11.99 -11.47 -19.90
N ASP A 404 12.94 -12.09 -19.19
CA ASP A 404 13.93 -13.00 -19.77
C ASP A 404 13.26 -14.25 -20.35
N PHE A 405 12.27 -14.79 -19.64
CA PHE A 405 11.42 -15.87 -20.14
C PHE A 405 10.65 -15.46 -21.41
N ALA A 406 9.99 -14.29 -21.40
CA ALA A 406 9.26 -13.79 -22.57
C ALA A 406 10.19 -13.60 -23.79
N ASN A 407 11.41 -13.10 -23.57
CA ASN A 407 12.44 -12.96 -24.61
C ASN A 407 12.90 -14.32 -25.15
N ALA A 408 13.14 -15.31 -24.27
CA ALA A 408 13.52 -16.66 -24.68
C ALA A 408 12.48 -17.30 -25.61
N ILE A 409 11.18 -17.14 -25.29
CA ILE A 409 10.08 -17.64 -26.13
C ILE A 409 9.97 -16.86 -27.44
N SER A 410 10.04 -15.52 -27.38
CA SER A 410 9.95 -14.68 -28.58
C SER A 410 11.08 -14.97 -29.57
N CYS A 411 12.27 -15.26 -29.08
CA CYS A 411 13.46 -15.59 -29.86
C CYS A 411 13.62 -17.09 -30.18
N GLN A 412 12.58 -17.91 -29.99
CA GLN A 412 12.69 -19.37 -30.13
C GLN A 412 13.27 -19.84 -31.48
N LYS A 413 12.97 -19.12 -32.58
CA LYS A 413 13.46 -19.46 -33.92
C LYS A 413 14.97 -19.34 -34.01
N VAL A 414 15.53 -18.28 -33.43
CA VAL A 414 16.98 -18.02 -33.36
C VAL A 414 17.65 -19.05 -32.44
N VAL A 415 17.06 -19.29 -31.26
CA VAL A 415 17.60 -20.26 -30.30
C VAL A 415 17.70 -21.65 -30.93
N ARG A 416 16.71 -22.08 -31.71
CA ARG A 416 16.72 -23.36 -32.42
C ARG A 416 17.69 -23.38 -33.60
N ALA A 417 17.76 -22.30 -34.39
CA ALA A 417 18.66 -22.20 -35.54
C ALA A 417 20.15 -22.31 -35.15
N TYR A 418 20.52 -21.77 -33.98
CA TYR A 418 21.90 -21.78 -33.47
C TYR A 418 22.17 -22.85 -32.40
N ALA A 419 21.21 -23.75 -32.14
CA ALA A 419 21.31 -24.79 -31.11
C ALA A 419 21.72 -24.28 -29.71
N LEU A 420 21.20 -23.10 -29.30
CA LEU A 420 21.58 -22.40 -28.07
C LEU A 420 20.77 -22.82 -26.82
N GLN A 421 19.91 -23.82 -26.91
CA GLN A 421 19.03 -24.27 -25.83
C GLN A 421 19.80 -24.55 -24.52
N PRO A 422 20.88 -25.36 -24.49
CA PRO A 422 21.58 -25.66 -23.23
C PRO A 422 22.23 -24.41 -22.61
N THR A 423 22.77 -23.50 -23.43
CA THR A 423 23.37 -22.24 -22.98
C THR A 423 22.32 -21.28 -22.43
N LEU A 424 21.15 -21.20 -23.06
CA LEU A 424 20.06 -20.35 -22.58
C LEU A 424 19.48 -20.89 -21.27
N LEU A 425 19.31 -22.22 -21.16
CA LEU A 425 18.84 -22.86 -19.93
C LEU A 425 19.82 -22.68 -18.77
N SER A 426 21.14 -22.77 -19.00
CA SER A 426 22.13 -22.55 -17.95
C SER A 426 22.14 -21.10 -17.46
N LYS A 427 22.04 -20.13 -18.38
CA LYS A 427 21.89 -18.70 -18.03
C LYS A 427 20.60 -18.44 -17.26
N PHE A 428 19.48 -18.96 -17.75
CA PHE A 428 18.18 -18.80 -17.10
C PHE A 428 18.18 -19.40 -15.68
N ARG A 429 18.81 -20.57 -15.49
CA ARG A 429 18.97 -21.21 -14.17
C ARG A 429 19.72 -20.30 -13.19
N ALA A 430 20.82 -19.68 -13.60
CA ALA A 430 21.55 -18.74 -12.75
C ALA A 430 20.69 -17.54 -12.32
N VAL A 431 19.84 -17.02 -13.21
CA VAL A 431 18.90 -15.95 -12.86
C VAL A 431 17.83 -16.45 -11.89
N VAL A 432 17.25 -17.63 -12.13
CA VAL A 432 16.24 -18.23 -11.25
C VAL A 432 16.79 -18.54 -9.86
N ASP A 433 18.04 -18.99 -9.73
CA ASP A 433 18.68 -19.23 -8.43
C ASP A 433 18.78 -17.94 -7.60
N THR A 434 19.09 -16.80 -8.24
CA THR A 434 19.07 -15.51 -7.55
C THR A 434 17.65 -15.13 -7.09
N LEU A 435 16.64 -15.39 -7.92
CA LEU A 435 15.23 -15.15 -7.60
C LEU A 435 14.77 -16.04 -6.43
N GLN A 436 15.16 -17.32 -6.41
CA GLN A 436 14.85 -18.26 -5.33
C GLN A 436 15.34 -17.71 -3.99
N SER A 437 16.59 -17.24 -3.93
CA SER A 437 17.15 -16.65 -2.71
C SER A 437 16.38 -15.41 -2.25
N ALA A 438 15.90 -14.58 -3.17
CA ALA A 438 15.12 -13.40 -2.85
C ALA A 438 13.68 -13.73 -2.44
N GLN A 439 13.09 -14.76 -3.05
CA GLN A 439 11.78 -15.28 -2.66
C GLN A 439 11.82 -15.81 -1.24
N PHE A 440 12.81 -16.64 -0.89
CA PHE A 440 13.01 -17.12 0.47
C PHE A 440 13.14 -15.97 1.46
N ARG A 441 13.98 -14.97 1.17
CA ARG A 441 14.12 -13.78 2.02
C ARG A 441 12.80 -13.01 2.16
N LYS A 442 12.04 -12.81 1.07
CA LYS A 442 10.72 -12.16 1.13
C LYS A 442 9.78 -12.92 2.05
N ASP A 443 9.63 -14.22 1.84
CA ASP A 443 8.64 -15.05 2.54
C ASP A 443 9.02 -15.24 4.01
N PHE A 444 10.29 -15.49 4.31
CA PHE A 444 10.80 -15.58 5.67
C PHE A 444 10.55 -14.29 6.48
N TRP A 445 10.90 -13.12 5.92
CA TRP A 445 10.67 -11.85 6.62
C TRP A 445 9.19 -11.46 6.67
N SER A 446 8.37 -11.90 5.71
CA SER A 446 6.91 -11.76 5.80
C SER A 446 6.35 -12.63 6.93
N GLY A 447 6.83 -13.85 7.09
CA GLY A 447 6.47 -14.75 8.20
C GLY A 447 6.88 -14.19 9.56
N ILE A 448 8.10 -13.63 9.69
CA ILE A 448 8.55 -12.95 10.92
C ILE A 448 7.62 -11.79 11.28
N VAL A 449 7.18 -11.00 10.30
CA VAL A 449 6.22 -9.91 10.54
C VAL A 449 4.91 -10.45 11.09
N GLN A 450 4.40 -11.54 10.51
CA GLN A 450 3.16 -12.16 10.98
C GLN A 450 3.31 -12.69 12.42
N ILE A 451 4.37 -13.45 12.71
CA ILE A 451 4.66 -13.96 14.05
C ILE A 451 4.82 -12.81 15.06
N TYR A 452 5.52 -11.74 14.68
CA TYR A 452 5.68 -10.56 15.53
C TYR A 452 4.33 -9.92 15.88
N VAL A 453 3.45 -9.75 14.89
CA VAL A 453 2.13 -9.14 15.08
C VAL A 453 1.23 -10.03 15.94
N GLU A 454 1.14 -11.32 15.61
CA GLU A 454 0.33 -12.30 16.34
C GLU A 454 0.83 -12.45 17.78
N SER A 455 2.13 -12.67 17.98
CA SER A 455 2.71 -12.83 19.32
C SER A 455 2.50 -11.60 20.20
N ALA A 456 2.65 -10.41 19.63
CA ALA A 456 2.41 -9.17 20.36
C ALA A 456 0.92 -8.99 20.69
N MET A 457 -0.01 -9.34 19.78
CA MET A 457 -1.44 -9.37 20.09
C MET A 457 -1.79 -10.39 21.18
N TYR A 458 -1.19 -11.58 21.18
CA TYR A 458 -1.39 -12.56 22.24
C TYR A 458 -0.93 -12.06 23.60
N ILE A 459 0.26 -11.45 23.68
CA ILE A 459 0.78 -10.84 24.91
C ILE A 459 -0.16 -9.71 25.36
N PHE A 460 -0.62 -8.87 24.44
CA PHE A 460 -1.55 -7.79 24.73
C PHE A 460 -2.86 -8.32 25.33
N VAL A 461 -3.52 -9.26 24.66
CA VAL A 461 -4.78 -9.85 25.14
C VAL A 461 -4.58 -10.53 26.50
N ALA A 462 -3.45 -11.24 26.71
CA ALA A 462 -3.14 -11.87 27.99
C ALA A 462 -2.97 -10.86 29.13
N VAL A 463 -2.20 -9.79 28.91
CA VAL A 463 -1.98 -8.71 29.88
C VAL A 463 -3.29 -7.98 30.20
N MET A 464 -4.10 -7.67 29.18
CA MET A 464 -5.41 -7.05 29.37
C MET A 464 -6.41 -7.96 30.08
N THR A 465 -6.38 -9.26 29.81
CA THR A 465 -7.23 -10.22 30.52
C THR A 465 -6.82 -10.31 31.99
N ALA A 466 -5.52 -10.32 32.29
CA ALA A 466 -5.02 -10.29 33.66
C ALA A 466 -5.42 -9.00 34.40
N SER A 467 -5.38 -7.84 33.73
CA SER A 467 -5.91 -6.56 34.23
C SER A 467 -7.36 -6.68 34.66
N LEU A 468 -8.21 -7.13 33.73
CA LEU A 468 -9.64 -7.22 33.94
C LEU A 468 -9.94 -8.18 35.10
N ALA A 469 -9.22 -9.30 35.21
CA ALA A 469 -9.40 -10.25 36.31
C ALA A 469 -9.11 -9.61 37.69
N ILE A 470 -8.11 -8.73 37.79
CA ILE A 470 -7.80 -8.01 39.02
C ILE A 470 -8.88 -6.96 39.32
N GLN A 471 -9.40 -6.27 38.31
CA GLN A 471 -10.51 -5.32 38.49
C GLN A 471 -11.80 -6.01 38.96
N VAL A 472 -12.09 -7.22 38.48
CA VAL A 472 -13.21 -8.05 39.00
C VAL A 472 -12.99 -8.36 40.47
N ARG A 473 -11.78 -8.79 40.84
CA ARG A 473 -11.45 -9.10 42.25
C ARG A 473 -11.59 -7.89 43.17
N GLN A 474 -11.35 -6.69 42.65
CA GLN A 474 -11.52 -5.42 43.37
C GLN A 474 -12.97 -4.94 43.40
N GLY A 475 -13.90 -5.60 42.69
CA GLY A 475 -15.30 -5.21 42.62
C GLY A 475 -15.59 -3.98 41.74
N LYS A 476 -14.62 -3.53 40.93
CA LYS A 476 -14.79 -2.37 40.03
C LYS A 476 -15.57 -2.70 38.76
N ILE A 477 -15.46 -3.95 38.32
CA ILE A 477 -16.21 -4.48 37.18
C ILE A 477 -16.88 -5.79 37.58
N THR A 478 -18.02 -6.08 36.96
CA THR A 478 -18.74 -7.33 37.17
C THR A 478 -18.08 -8.49 36.42
N SER A 479 -18.43 -9.73 36.78
CA SER A 479 -17.94 -10.91 36.06
C SER A 479 -18.41 -10.93 34.60
N GLY A 480 -19.60 -10.41 34.31
CA GLY A 480 -20.11 -10.30 32.96
C GLY A 480 -19.36 -9.26 32.13
N GLN A 481 -19.03 -8.12 32.73
CA GLN A 481 -18.20 -7.11 32.08
C GLN A 481 -16.81 -7.69 31.72
N PHE A 482 -16.25 -8.53 32.59
CA PHE A 482 -15.00 -9.25 32.28
C PHE A 482 -15.10 -10.12 31.03
N PHE A 483 -16.10 -11.00 30.94
CA PHE A 483 -16.26 -11.88 29.77
C PHE A 483 -16.53 -11.10 28.49
N ALA A 484 -17.32 -10.02 28.59
CA ALA A 484 -17.60 -9.12 27.47
C ALA A 484 -16.32 -8.47 26.93
N PHE A 485 -15.52 -7.86 27.81
CA PHE A 485 -14.30 -7.16 27.41
C PHE A 485 -13.21 -8.10 26.87
N VAL A 486 -13.03 -9.28 27.46
CA VAL A 486 -12.06 -10.28 26.96
C VAL A 486 -12.43 -10.77 25.56
N THR A 487 -13.71 -11.09 25.34
CA THR A 487 -14.21 -11.51 24.03
C THR A 487 -13.98 -10.43 22.98
N MET A 488 -14.24 -9.19 23.37
CA MET A 488 -14.10 -8.05 22.49
C MET A 488 -12.64 -7.74 22.14
N LEU A 489 -11.72 -7.80 23.12
CA LEU A 489 -10.28 -7.65 22.90
C LEU A 489 -9.75 -8.66 21.88
N ALA A 490 -10.18 -9.93 21.99
CA ALA A 490 -9.80 -10.96 21.03
C ALA A 490 -10.30 -10.63 19.61
N ARG A 491 -11.54 -10.14 19.48
CA ARG A 491 -12.14 -9.80 18.17
C ARG A 491 -11.51 -8.58 17.51
N VAL A 492 -11.11 -7.57 18.30
CA VAL A 492 -10.44 -6.36 17.81
C VAL A 492 -8.99 -6.63 17.36
N SER A 493 -8.33 -7.64 17.93
CA SER A 493 -6.93 -7.97 17.60
C SER A 493 -6.73 -8.47 16.15
N SER A 494 -7.71 -9.18 15.59
CA SER A 494 -7.64 -9.77 14.25
C SER A 494 -7.64 -8.71 13.12
N PRO A 495 -8.57 -7.74 13.08
CA PRO A 495 -8.56 -6.62 12.12
C PRO A 495 -7.24 -5.85 12.06
N VAL A 496 -6.60 -5.60 13.20
CA VAL A 496 -5.32 -4.88 13.29
C VAL A 496 -4.22 -5.63 12.53
N THR A 497 -4.21 -6.96 12.66
CA THR A 497 -3.27 -7.84 11.97
C THR A 497 -3.48 -7.81 10.45
N ILE A 498 -4.74 -7.86 10.02
CA ILE A 498 -5.12 -7.88 8.60
C ILE A 498 -4.74 -6.56 7.91
N LEU A 499 -4.96 -5.41 8.57
CA LEU A 499 -4.72 -4.09 8.00
C LEU A 499 -3.25 -3.89 7.59
N GLY A 500 -2.30 -4.46 8.35
CA GLY A 500 -0.88 -4.43 8.03
C GLY A 500 -0.50 -5.15 6.71
N GLY A 501 -1.36 -6.06 6.23
CA GLY A 501 -1.18 -6.81 4.98
C GLY A 501 -1.60 -6.04 3.73
N PHE A 502 -2.59 -5.14 3.84
CA PHE A 502 -3.20 -4.45 2.70
C PHE A 502 -2.19 -3.67 1.85
N MET A 503 -1.26 -2.96 2.49
CA MET A 503 -0.28 -2.09 1.81
C MET A 503 0.58 -2.84 0.79
N ARG A 504 0.88 -4.13 1.04
CA ARG A 504 1.64 -4.97 0.11
C ARG A 504 0.83 -5.29 -1.15
N VAL A 505 -0.44 -5.63 -0.98
CA VAL A 505 -1.34 -5.95 -2.08
C VAL A 505 -1.65 -4.71 -2.92
N ALA A 506 -1.88 -3.57 -2.27
CA ALA A 506 -2.12 -2.29 -2.93
C ALA A 506 -0.93 -1.90 -3.82
N ILE A 507 0.29 -1.87 -3.27
CA ILE A 507 1.50 -1.49 -4.02
C ILE A 507 1.82 -2.51 -5.12
N GLY A 508 1.62 -3.81 -4.85
CA GLY A 508 1.92 -4.89 -5.80
C GLY A 508 1.05 -4.86 -7.06
N ASN A 509 -0.20 -4.40 -6.94
CA ASN A 509 -1.17 -4.37 -8.04
C ASN A 509 -1.47 -2.94 -8.55
N ALA A 510 -0.88 -1.91 -7.92
CA ALA A 510 -1.08 -0.51 -8.28
C ALA A 510 -0.76 -0.20 -9.75
N SER A 511 0.29 -0.82 -10.30
CA SER A 511 0.70 -0.60 -11.69
C SER A 511 -0.33 -1.13 -12.70
N SER A 512 -0.96 -2.27 -12.42
CA SER A 512 -2.02 -2.82 -13.27
C SER A 512 -3.26 -1.91 -13.26
N LEU A 513 -3.68 -1.43 -12.08
CA LEU A 513 -4.79 -0.46 -11.97
C LEU A 513 -4.45 0.84 -12.70
N GLN A 514 -3.25 1.38 -12.47
CA GLN A 514 -2.78 2.60 -13.12
C GLN A 514 -2.80 2.49 -14.66
N ARG A 515 -2.40 1.35 -15.22
CA ARG A 515 -2.45 1.14 -16.68
C ARG A 515 -3.88 1.13 -17.21
N LEU A 516 -4.79 0.45 -16.52
CA LEU A 516 -6.21 0.43 -16.91
C LEU A 516 -6.82 1.84 -16.84
N ASP A 517 -6.55 2.58 -15.76
CA ASP A 517 -7.06 3.94 -15.56
C ASP A 517 -6.53 4.90 -16.63
N MET A 518 -5.25 4.79 -16.99
CA MET A 518 -4.68 5.58 -18.08
C MET A 518 -5.36 5.30 -19.42
N LEU A 519 -5.71 4.04 -19.71
CA LEU A 519 -6.39 3.67 -20.94
C LEU A 519 -7.84 4.12 -20.95
N LEU A 520 -8.55 4.01 -19.83
CA LEU A 520 -9.91 4.53 -19.68
C LEU A 520 -9.97 6.06 -19.76
N ALA A 521 -8.91 6.74 -19.35
CA ALA A 521 -8.80 8.20 -19.44
C ALA A 521 -8.44 8.70 -20.85
N LEU A 522 -8.18 7.79 -21.82
CA LEU A 522 -7.97 8.21 -23.20
C LEU A 522 -9.26 8.85 -23.73
N PRO A 523 -9.18 10.02 -24.39
CA PRO A 523 -10.34 10.59 -25.04
C PRO A 523 -10.81 9.61 -26.11
N ALA A 524 -12.13 9.39 -26.19
CA ALA A 524 -12.70 8.77 -27.37
C ALA A 524 -12.26 9.62 -28.58
N THR A 525 -11.73 8.98 -29.62
CA THR A 525 -11.41 9.69 -30.86
C THR A 525 -12.69 10.40 -31.26
N GLN A 526 -12.63 11.72 -31.43
CA GLN A 526 -13.78 12.48 -31.90
C GLN A 526 -14.22 11.85 -33.22
N ALA A 527 -15.30 11.06 -33.18
CA ALA A 527 -16.15 10.97 -34.33
C ALA A 527 -16.51 12.42 -34.61
N VAL A 528 -16.06 12.93 -35.76
CA VAL A 528 -16.47 14.23 -36.30
C VAL A 528 -17.95 14.40 -36.00
N SER A 529 -18.31 15.53 -35.38
CA SER A 529 -19.59 15.81 -34.72
C SER A 529 -20.80 15.03 -35.27
N PRO A 530 -21.68 14.51 -34.39
CA PRO A 530 -22.88 13.77 -34.80
C PRO A 530 -23.86 14.59 -35.66
N THR A 531 -23.61 15.88 -35.85
CA THR A 531 -24.34 16.77 -36.76
C THR A 531 -24.23 16.40 -38.23
N ALA A 532 -23.30 15.52 -38.63
CA ALA A 532 -23.20 15.00 -39.99
C ALA A 532 -23.80 13.58 -40.11
N THR A 533 -25.03 13.38 -39.63
CA THR A 533 -25.85 12.21 -40.01
C THR A 533 -26.42 12.42 -41.40
N THR A 534 -25.56 12.45 -42.41
CA THR A 534 -25.99 12.19 -43.79
C THR A 534 -25.62 10.75 -44.09
N THR A 535 -26.62 9.87 -44.11
CA THR A 535 -26.54 8.60 -44.81
C THR A 535 -25.87 8.83 -46.16
N MET A 536 -24.63 8.36 -46.31
CA MET A 536 -23.91 8.53 -47.55
C MET A 536 -24.70 7.82 -48.66
N PRO A 537 -25.10 8.52 -49.74
CA PRO A 537 -25.74 7.86 -50.86
C PRO A 537 -24.79 6.82 -51.48
N PRO A 538 -25.32 5.75 -52.09
CA PRO A 538 -24.48 4.72 -52.72
C PRO A 538 -23.56 5.36 -53.75
N MET A 539 -22.28 4.95 -53.76
CA MET A 539 -21.26 5.49 -54.66
C MET A 539 -21.70 5.39 -56.13
N LYS A 540 -21.80 6.54 -56.80
CA LYS A 540 -22.34 6.65 -58.17
C LYS A 540 -21.28 6.61 -59.27
N SER A 541 -20.11 7.23 -59.08
CA SER A 541 -19.15 7.49 -60.17
C SER A 541 -17.74 6.96 -59.90
N SER A 542 -16.97 7.61 -59.02
CA SER A 542 -15.53 7.37 -58.83
C SER A 542 -15.02 7.85 -57.48
N VAL A 543 -13.88 7.32 -57.03
CA VAL A 543 -13.08 7.83 -55.90
C VAL A 543 -11.92 8.63 -56.46
N THR A 544 -11.84 9.92 -56.13
CA THR A 544 -10.74 10.82 -56.49
C THR A 544 -9.84 11.08 -55.30
N PHE A 545 -8.54 10.82 -55.46
CA PHE A 545 -7.47 11.30 -54.58
C PHE A 545 -6.88 12.54 -55.25
N GLU A 546 -6.83 13.67 -54.54
CA GLU A 546 -6.25 14.92 -55.05
C GLU A 546 -5.08 15.35 -54.15
N ASN A 547 -3.87 15.33 -54.70
CA ASN A 547 -2.63 15.79 -54.04
C ASN A 547 -2.43 15.23 -52.62
N VAL A 548 -2.83 13.98 -52.39
CA VAL A 548 -2.81 13.38 -51.06
C VAL A 548 -1.36 13.12 -50.63
N SER A 549 -1.00 13.65 -49.48
CA SER A 549 0.29 13.41 -48.85
C SER A 549 0.08 12.80 -47.46
N PHE A 550 0.82 11.75 -47.14
CA PHE A 550 0.62 10.96 -45.92
C PHE A 550 1.94 10.62 -45.24
N GLN A 551 1.95 10.74 -43.92
CA GLN A 551 3.06 10.37 -43.04
C GLN A 551 2.51 9.65 -41.81
N TYR A 552 3.14 8.54 -41.40
CA TYR A 552 2.73 7.79 -40.19
C TYR A 552 3.10 8.50 -38.88
N LYS A 553 4.19 9.26 -38.88
CA LYS A 553 4.67 10.04 -37.73
C LYS A 553 4.83 11.48 -38.14
N LYS A 554 4.45 12.40 -37.26
CA LYS A 554 4.61 13.84 -37.47
C LYS A 554 6.10 14.15 -37.60
N GLY A 555 6.55 14.63 -38.77
CA GLY A 555 7.97 14.89 -39.06
C GLY A 555 8.76 13.68 -39.59
N GLY A 556 8.09 12.58 -39.93
CA GLY A 556 8.70 11.46 -40.65
C GLY A 556 8.76 11.70 -42.16
N ALA A 557 9.39 10.77 -42.88
CA ALA A 557 9.34 10.78 -44.34
C ALA A 557 7.89 10.56 -44.82
N ASN A 558 7.48 11.33 -45.81
CA ASN A 558 6.21 11.14 -46.48
C ASN A 558 6.21 9.80 -47.22
N VAL A 559 5.23 8.95 -46.90
CA VAL A 559 5.00 7.67 -47.58
C VAL A 559 4.22 7.90 -48.87
N LEU A 560 3.28 8.85 -48.86
CA LEU A 560 2.61 9.35 -50.05
C LEU A 560 3.02 10.79 -50.31
N ASN A 561 3.44 11.08 -51.53
CA ASN A 561 3.85 12.41 -51.98
C ASN A 561 2.93 12.87 -53.10
N LYS A 562 2.00 13.79 -52.79
CA LYS A 562 1.10 14.42 -53.76
C LYS A 562 0.44 13.44 -54.74
N LEU A 563 -0.07 12.31 -54.22
CA LEU A 563 -0.74 11.32 -55.04
C LEU A 563 -2.06 11.90 -55.56
N SER A 564 -2.21 11.93 -56.88
CA SER A 564 -3.46 12.27 -57.55
C SER A 564 -3.90 11.10 -58.44
N ALA A 565 -5.06 10.51 -58.15
CA ALA A 565 -5.55 9.32 -58.85
C ALA A 565 -7.08 9.28 -58.83
N THR A 566 -7.70 8.81 -59.91
CA THR A 566 -9.16 8.61 -59.99
C THR A 566 -9.47 7.14 -60.23
N ILE A 567 -10.25 6.52 -59.34
CA ILE A 567 -10.67 5.12 -59.43
C ILE A 567 -12.16 5.08 -59.80
N PRO A 568 -12.54 4.62 -61.00
CA PRO A 568 -13.94 4.53 -61.42
C PRO A 568 -14.64 3.34 -60.74
N LYS A 569 -15.98 3.38 -60.70
CA LYS A 569 -16.82 2.31 -60.13
C LYS A 569 -16.76 1.04 -60.98
N GLY A 570 -16.53 -0.11 -60.35
CA GLY A 570 -16.69 -1.44 -60.96
C GLY A 570 -15.42 -2.08 -61.52
N ILE A 571 -14.23 -1.59 -61.12
CA ILE A 571 -12.93 -2.18 -61.46
C ILE A 571 -12.35 -2.91 -60.24
#